data_AF-A0A2V7N839-F1
#
_entry.id   AF-A0A2V7N839-F1
#
_cell.length_a   1.000
_cell.length_b   1.000
_cell.length_c   1.000
_cell.angle_alpha   90.00
_cell.angle_beta   90.00
_cell.angle_gamma   90.00
#
_symmetry.space_group_name_H-M   'P 1'
#
loop_
_entity.id
_entity.type
_entity.pdbx_description
1 polymer ?
#
loop_
_entity_poly.entity_id
_entity_poly.type
_entity_poly.pdbx_seq_one_letter_code
_entity_poly.pdbx_strand_id
1 'polypeptide(L)'
;MARLFWLTVMAAFGAALVLGVSWVAAYTAVANVLGSPPPEMGTQSTALLWQGAPELSGHPRVWRFAFGPTRIPGAPTVRIYVTPLGHVMETQPADLEARVKLLHPN
;
A
#
# COMPACT_ATOMS: atom_id res chain seq x y z
N MET A 1 -21.21 -0.67 -34.25
CA MET A 1 -21.40 -0.12 -32.88
C MET A 1 -21.16 -1.18 -31.80
N ALA A 2 -21.90 -2.29 -31.75
CA ALA A 2 -21.82 -3.29 -30.66
C ALA A 2 -20.42 -3.92 -30.46
N ARG A 3 -19.66 -4.16 -31.53
CA ARG A 3 -18.31 -4.77 -31.44
C ARG A 3 -17.30 -3.85 -30.75
N LEU A 4 -17.31 -2.55 -31.06
CA LEU A 4 -16.41 -1.58 -30.42
C LEU A 4 -16.77 -1.41 -28.94
N PHE A 5 -18.07 -1.36 -28.62
CA PHE A 5 -18.56 -1.33 -27.25
C PHE A 5 -18.04 -2.52 -26.43
N TRP A 6 -18.18 -3.75 -26.95
CA TRP A 6 -17.69 -4.94 -26.26
C TRP A 6 -16.16 -4.97 -26.09
N LEU A 7 -15.41 -4.49 -27.08
CA LEU A 7 -13.96 -4.35 -26.95
C LEU A 7 -13.58 -3.36 -25.85
N THR A 8 -14.27 -2.22 -25.75
CA THR A 8 -14.05 -1.25 -24.66
C THR A 8 -14.38 -1.85 -23.29
N VAL A 9 -15.47 -2.61 -23.17
CA VAL A 9 -15.85 -3.30 -21.92
C VAL A 9 -14.78 -4.32 -21.52
N MET A 10 -14.32 -5.14 -22.46
CA MET A 10 -13.25 -6.12 -22.21
C MET A 10 -11.94 -5.45 -21.80
N ALA A 11 -11.58 -4.34 -22.46
CA ALA A 11 -10.39 -3.57 -22.12
C ALA A 11 -10.49 -2.95 -20.71
N ALA A 12 -11.64 -2.37 -20.37
CA ALA A 12 -11.89 -1.79 -19.04
C ALA A 12 -11.85 -2.88 -17.95
N PHE A 13 -12.41 -4.05 -18.22
CA PHE A 13 -12.36 -5.19 -17.31
C PHE A 13 -10.92 -5.70 -17.11
N GLY A 14 -10.16 -5.83 -18.19
CA GLY A 14 -8.74 -6.18 -18.11
C GLY A 14 -7.93 -5.17 -17.29
N ALA A 15 -8.16 -3.88 -17.49
CA ALA A 15 -7.51 -2.83 -16.70
C ALA A 15 -7.88 -2.92 -15.21
N ALA A 16 -9.15 -3.17 -14.89
CA ALA A 16 -9.61 -3.37 -13.51
C ALA A 16 -8.94 -4.58 -12.84
N LEU A 17 -8.79 -5.69 -13.56
CA LEU A 17 -8.08 -6.88 -13.06
C LEU A 17 -6.61 -6.58 -12.77
N VAL A 18 -5.90 -5.90 -13.67
CA VAL A 18 -4.50 -5.54 -13.46
C VAL A 18 -4.34 -4.63 -12.24
N LEU A 19 -5.22 -3.64 -12.07
CA LEU A 19 -5.23 -2.79 -10.88
C LEU A 19 -5.53 -3.58 -9.59
N GLY A 20 -6.45 -4.53 -9.65
CA GLY A 20 -6.75 -5.43 -8.53
C GLY A 20 -5.55 -6.28 -8.12
N VAL A 21 -4.87 -6.91 -9.08
CA VAL A 21 -3.64 -7.68 -8.84
C VAL A 21 -2.53 -6.80 -8.25
N SER A 22 -2.37 -5.59 -8.78
CA SER A 22 -1.41 -4.61 -8.25
C SER A 22 -1.70 -4.24 -6.79
N TRP A 23 -2.97 -4.03 -6.45
CA TRP A 23 -3.37 -3.75 -5.08
C TRP A 23 -3.10 -4.92 -4.13
N VAL A 24 -3.39 -6.15 -4.55
CA VAL A 24 -3.09 -7.37 -3.76
C VAL A 24 -1.59 -7.52 -3.51
N ALA A 25 -0.75 -7.31 -4.53
CA ALA A 25 0.70 -7.33 -4.37
C ALA A 25 1.19 -6.26 -3.38
N ALA A 26 0.61 -5.06 -3.44
CA ALA A 26 0.96 -4.00 -2.53
C ALA A 26 0.49 -4.28 -1.08
N TYR A 27 -0.72 -4.81 -0.91
CA TYR A 27 -1.29 -5.15 0.40
C TYR A 27 -0.52 -6.27 1.09
N THR A 28 -0.12 -7.30 0.35
CA THR A 28 0.68 -8.42 0.91
C THR A 28 2.06 -7.95 1.38
N ALA A 29 2.70 -7.03 0.66
CA ALA A 29 3.95 -6.40 1.10
C ALA A 29 3.77 -5.61 2.40
N VAL A 30 2.68 -4.85 2.52
CA VAL A 30 2.31 -4.15 3.77
C VAL A 30 2.10 -5.14 4.91
N ALA A 31 1.35 -6.23 4.68
CA ALA A 31 1.12 -7.25 5.69
C ALA A 31 2.43 -7.89 6.18
N ASN A 32 3.39 -8.13 5.28
CA ASN A 32 4.71 -8.64 5.65
C ASN A 32 5.51 -7.66 6.53
N VAL A 33 5.41 -6.35 6.26
CA VAL A 33 6.05 -5.31 7.10
C VAL A 33 5.43 -5.25 8.50
N LEU A 34 4.12 -5.42 8.58
CA LEU A 34 3.38 -5.34 9.83
C LEU A 34 3.42 -6.62 10.66
N GLY A 35 3.81 -7.74 10.06
CA GLY A 35 3.87 -9.03 10.73
C GLY A 35 2.49 -9.65 11.02
N SER A 36 2.52 -10.83 11.62
CA SER A 36 1.34 -11.56 12.08
C SER A 36 1.52 -11.95 13.54
N PRO A 37 0.60 -11.58 14.45
CA PRO A 37 -0.60 -10.78 14.20
C PRO A 37 -0.28 -9.30 13.93
N PRO A 38 -1.05 -8.60 13.07
CA PRO A 38 -0.80 -7.19 12.80
C PRO A 38 -1.03 -6.35 14.07
N PRO A 39 -0.18 -5.33 14.32
CA PRO A 39 -0.35 -4.43 15.46
C PRO A 39 -1.69 -3.69 15.36
N GLU A 40 -2.22 -3.25 16.51
CA GLU A 40 -3.44 -2.45 16.55
C GLU A 40 -3.24 -1.12 15.84
N MET A 41 -3.67 -1.10 14.59
CA MET A 41 -3.69 0.06 13.73
C MET A 41 -5.14 0.45 13.52
N GLY A 42 -5.45 1.73 13.73
CA GLY A 42 -6.80 2.26 13.58
C GLY A 42 -7.28 2.23 12.13
N THR A 43 -7.80 3.35 11.64
CA THR A 43 -8.36 3.40 10.30
C THR A 43 -7.28 3.26 9.23
N GLN A 44 -7.45 2.32 8.30
CA GLN A 44 -6.62 2.20 7.10
C GLN A 44 -7.21 3.06 5.97
N SER A 45 -6.37 3.89 5.37
CA SER A 45 -6.66 4.62 4.13
C SER A 45 -5.68 4.18 3.05
N THR A 46 -6.20 3.79 1.89
CA THR A 46 -5.38 3.32 0.76
C THR A 46 -5.59 4.23 -0.45
N ALA A 47 -4.51 4.66 -1.10
CA ALA A 47 -4.56 5.49 -2.29
C ALA A 47 -3.51 5.07 -3.33
N LEU A 48 -3.91 4.98 -4.60
CA LEU A 48 -2.99 4.81 -5.72
C LEU A 48 -2.53 6.19 -6.20
N LEU A 49 -1.27 6.52 -5.94
CA LEU A 49 -0.65 7.76 -6.41
C LEU A 49 -0.09 7.55 -7.83
N TRP A 50 -1.00 7.45 -8.80
CA TRP A 50 -0.65 7.19 -10.20
C TRP A 50 0.17 8.31 -10.85
N GLN A 51 -0.05 9.55 -10.41
CA GLN A 51 0.73 10.71 -10.86
C GLN A 51 2.12 10.80 -10.20
N GLY A 52 2.41 9.91 -9.24
CA GLY A 52 3.63 9.93 -8.45
C GLY A 52 3.39 10.38 -7.02
N ALA A 53 4.16 9.86 -6.08
CA ALA A 53 4.15 10.33 -4.70
C ALA A 53 5.09 11.54 -4.55
N PRO A 54 4.58 12.75 -4.24
CA PRO A 54 5.41 13.92 -4.01
C PRO A 54 6.27 13.82 -2.75
N GLU A 55 5.90 12.90 -1.86
CA GLU A 55 6.60 12.61 -0.61
C GLU A 55 7.90 11.80 -0.85
N LEU A 56 8.08 11.24 -2.06
CA LEU A 56 9.21 10.37 -2.41
C LEU A 56 10.11 11.01 -3.48
N SER A 57 11.43 10.81 -3.33
CA SER A 57 12.42 11.17 -4.35
C SER A 57 12.08 10.54 -5.70
N GLY A 58 12.06 11.36 -6.76
CA GLY A 58 11.75 10.90 -8.12
C GLY A 58 10.26 10.68 -8.42
N HIS A 59 9.36 11.00 -7.48
CA HIS A 59 7.90 10.92 -7.67
C HIS A 59 7.41 9.59 -8.27
N PRO A 60 7.84 8.42 -7.75
CA PRO A 60 7.44 7.13 -8.29
C PRO A 60 5.94 6.90 -8.13
N ARG A 61 5.36 6.13 -9.05
CA ARG A 61 3.98 5.64 -8.93
C ARG A 61 3.93 4.59 -7.84
N VAL A 62 3.12 4.82 -6.81
CA VAL A 62 3.05 3.96 -5.63
C VAL A 62 1.63 3.87 -5.08
N TRP A 63 1.33 2.77 -4.42
CA TRP A 63 0.27 2.67 -3.45
C TRP A 63 0.74 3.24 -2.12
N ARG A 64 -0.07 4.12 -1.53
CA ARG A 64 0.12 4.62 -0.18
C ARG A 64 -0.91 4.00 0.74
N PHE A 65 -0.43 3.35 1.79
CA PHE A 65 -1.24 2.84 2.89
C PHE A 65 -0.96 3.70 4.12
N ALA A 66 -1.97 4.44 4.57
CA ALA A 66 -1.89 5.26 5.77
C ALA A 66 -2.75 4.64 6.86
N PHE A 67 -2.21 4.53 8.07
CA PHE A 67 -2.87 4.02 9.25
C PHE A 67 -2.85 5.07 10.35
N GLY A 68 -3.98 5.26 11.03
CA GLY A 68 -4.04 6.16 12.16
C GLY A 68 -5.43 6.21 12.80
N PRO A 69 -5.52 6.46 14.12
CA PRO A 69 -4.43 6.46 15.09
C PRO A 69 -3.92 5.03 15.36
N THR A 70 -2.60 4.86 15.52
CA THR A 70 -1.94 3.57 15.79
C THR A 70 -1.45 3.49 17.24
N ARG A 71 -1.38 2.28 17.83
CA ARG A 71 -0.81 2.07 19.19
C ARG A 71 0.71 1.87 19.21
N ILE A 72 1.38 2.12 18.10
CA ILE A 72 2.83 1.95 17.98
C ILE A 72 3.55 3.09 18.74
N PRO A 73 4.45 2.78 19.70
CA PRO A 73 5.17 3.80 20.46
C PRO A 73 5.91 4.78 19.54
N GLY A 74 5.66 6.08 19.69
CA GLY A 74 6.29 7.14 18.89
C GLY A 74 5.85 7.23 17.42
N ALA A 75 4.88 6.41 16.99
CA ALA A 75 4.34 6.42 15.64
C ALA A 75 2.80 6.47 15.73
N PRO A 76 2.19 7.66 15.90
CA PRO A 76 0.74 7.81 15.99
C PRO A 76 0.03 7.65 14.64
N THR A 77 0.78 7.84 13.56
CA THR A 77 0.35 7.53 12.19
C THR A 77 1.47 6.77 11.49
N VAL A 78 1.09 5.82 10.65
CA VAL A 78 2.02 5.02 9.85
C VAL A 78 1.67 5.19 8.39
N ARG A 79 2.65 5.42 7.53
CA ARG A 79 2.48 5.44 6.08
C ARG A 79 3.44 4.47 5.45
N ILE A 80 2.97 3.63 4.54
CA ILE A 80 3.79 2.68 3.80
C ILE A 80 3.56 2.93 2.32
N TYR A 81 4.65 3.17 1.59
CA TYR A 81 4.63 3.37 0.16
C TYR A 81 5.15 2.12 -0.53
N VAL A 82 4.32 1.54 -1.39
CA VAL A 82 4.63 0.29 -2.09
C VAL A 82 4.43 0.50 -3.57
N THR A 83 5.38 0.03 -4.37
CA THR A 83 5.23 0.04 -5.83
C THR A 83 4.01 -0.81 -6.25
N PRO A 84 3.43 -0.56 -7.43
CA PRO A 84 2.39 -1.41 -8.02
C PRO A 84 2.77 -2.89 -8.16
N LEU A 85 4.07 -3.20 -8.10
CA LEU A 85 4.63 -4.54 -8.20
C LEU A 85 4.83 -5.22 -6.82
N GLY A 86 4.52 -4.54 -5.71
CA GLY A 86 4.64 -5.11 -4.36
C GLY A 86 5.99 -4.87 -3.68
N HIS A 87 6.84 -3.99 -4.19
CA HIS A 87 8.08 -3.59 -3.49
C HIS A 87 7.84 -2.39 -2.58
N VAL A 88 8.17 -2.53 -1.29
CA VAL A 88 8.14 -1.42 -0.33
C VAL A 88 9.27 -0.45 -0.66
N MET A 89 8.93 0.82 -0.90
CA MET A 89 9.92 1.87 -1.18
C MET A 89 10.33 2.60 0.08
N GLU A 90 9.36 2.99 0.89
CA GLU A 90 9.58 3.75 2.10
C GLU A 90 8.47 3.48 3.12
N THR A 91 8.83 3.52 4.39
CA THR A 91 7.90 3.53 5.51
C THR A 91 8.10 4.81 6.30
N GLN A 92 7.00 5.37 6.80
CA GLN A 92 7.01 6.48 7.74
C GLN A 92 6.26 6.01 8.99
N PRO A 93 6.93 5.89 10.14
CA PRO A 93 8.34 6.21 10.35
C PRO A 93 9.30 5.21 9.65
N ALA A 94 10.54 5.63 9.37
CA ALA A 94 11.54 4.82 8.65
C ALA A 94 11.97 3.58 9.45
N ASP A 95 11.86 3.62 10.77
CA ASP A 95 12.15 2.51 11.69
C ASP A 95 10.89 1.70 12.03
N LEU A 96 9.83 1.78 11.22
CA LEU A 96 8.56 1.07 11.45
C LEU A 96 8.78 -0.43 11.69
N GLU A 97 9.57 -1.10 10.87
CA GLU A 97 9.82 -2.54 11.00
C GLU A 97 10.46 -2.88 12.36
N ALA A 98 11.41 -2.05 12.83
CA ALA A 98 12.03 -2.22 14.13
C ALA A 98 11.03 -1.98 15.28
N ARG A 99 10.16 -0.98 15.15
CA ARG A 99 9.10 -0.68 16.14
C ARG A 99 8.06 -1.79 16.22
N VAL A 100 7.69 -2.39 15.08
CA VAL A 100 6.78 -3.54 15.03
C VAL A 100 7.40 -4.76 15.69
N LYS A 101 8.71 -5.04 15.45
CA LYS A 101 9.44 -6.11 16.14
C LYS A 101 9.48 -5.93 17.66
N LEU A 102 9.55 -4.70 18.16
CA LEU A 102 9.50 -4.42 19.61
C LEU A 102 8.12 -4.72 20.24
N LEU A 103 7.04 -4.60 19.46
CA LEU A 103 5.68 -4.94 19.91
C LEU A 103 5.41 -6.45 19.87
N HIS A 104 6.12 -7.16 19.00
CA HIS A 104 6.06 -8.61 18.87
C HIS A 104 7.44 -9.23 19.18
N PRO A 105 7.91 -9.19 20.44
CA PRO A 105 9.08 -9.95 20.84
C PRO A 105 8.72 -11.43 20.75
N ASN A 106 9.19 -12.10 19.71
CA ASN A 106 9.34 -13.55 19.76
C ASN A 106 10.42 -13.90 20.79
#